data_AF-A0A255DXH5-F1
#
_entry.id   AF-A0A255DXH5-F1
#
_cell.length_a   1.000
_cell.length_b   1.000
_cell.length_c   1.000
_cell.angle_alpha   90.00
_cell.angle_beta   90.00
_cell.angle_gamma   90.00
#
_symmetry.space_group_name_H-M   'P 1'
#
loop_
_entity.id
_entity.type
_entity.pdbx_description
1 polymer ?
#
loop_
_entity_poly.entity_id
_entity_poly.type
_entity_poly.pdbx_seq_one_letter_code
_entity_poly.pdbx_strand_id
1 'polypeptide(L)'
;MAKGPDGKWIGYGPGDSGVPVEEAQTRLKARFSYAKGLNPSRSYTGDLLPVLVEYQFRVNVGLAANGKRLLRTDGILDFATQFALGVAPVALAAVKPLLFTVHGTAQPDPFGPGLPADTARAVLDKWDWQPIGDYPADAFPMWPSILKGVAALRVQIRKALAANPNRKLGFAGYSQGAIVVSLVLKYDFMAEGGEFNAAFKAGQVIRVVTWGNPMRELAVQHWDGAGEVAPATSCGILDDRVVGTPSYWREYAHKGDLYADCEPPGNQRGDNKRAVCKIIMWHDVLKGDDNILSQIAELLGQPVLNVIPLFQSVVDAGMFFGAGMNSPHFTYDIRPAIEFLRGI
;
A
#
# COMPACT_ATOMS: atom_id res chain seq x y z
N MET A 1 30.77 -1.35 23.44
CA MET A 1 29.62 -2.18 23.01
C MET A 1 30.04 -3.63 23.14
N ALA A 2 29.32 -4.47 23.91
CA ALA A 2 29.68 -5.87 24.14
C ALA A 2 29.72 -6.68 22.84
N LYS A 3 30.79 -7.46 22.67
CA LYS A 3 31.03 -8.28 21.48
C LYS A 3 31.02 -9.77 21.84
N GLY A 4 30.42 -10.58 20.98
CA GLY A 4 30.48 -12.04 21.08
C GLY A 4 31.84 -12.61 20.69
N PRO A 5 32.03 -13.93 20.82
CA PRO A 5 33.26 -14.62 20.39
C PRO A 5 33.61 -14.42 18.91
N ASP A 6 32.63 -14.04 18.09
CA ASP A 6 32.75 -13.72 16.66
C ASP A 6 32.97 -12.22 16.38
N GLY A 7 33.17 -11.41 17.42
CA GLY A 7 33.37 -9.96 17.32
C GLY A 7 32.11 -9.14 17.00
N LYS A 8 30.94 -9.78 16.83
CA LYS A 8 29.67 -9.09 16.55
C LYS A 8 29.07 -8.51 17.81
N TRP A 9 28.31 -7.43 17.65
CA TRP A 9 27.59 -6.82 18.76
C TRP A 9 26.51 -7.75 19.32
N ILE A 10 26.49 -7.93 20.64
CA ILE A 10 25.54 -8.82 21.33
C ILE A 10 24.66 -8.13 22.37
N GLY A 11 24.82 -6.81 22.57
CA GLY A 11 24.04 -6.05 23.55
C GLY A 11 24.88 -4.99 24.29
N TYR A 12 24.27 -4.37 25.29
CA TYR A 12 25.00 -3.51 26.23
C TYR A 12 25.52 -4.34 27.42
N GLY A 13 26.80 -4.20 27.74
CA GLY A 13 27.43 -4.82 28.92
C GLY A 13 28.28 -3.81 29.70
N PRO A 14 29.04 -4.27 30.72
CA PRO A 14 29.90 -3.41 31.53
C PRO A 14 30.81 -2.52 30.69
N GLY A 15 30.81 -1.22 30.99
CA GLY A 15 31.59 -0.21 30.24
C GLY A 15 30.87 0.40 29.04
N ASP A 16 29.68 -0.09 28.68
CA ASP A 16 28.86 0.49 27.62
C ASP A 16 28.00 1.65 28.12
N SER A 17 27.51 2.49 27.20
CA SER A 17 26.52 3.52 27.51
C SER A 17 25.48 3.70 26.41
N GLY A 18 24.27 4.12 26.77
CA GLY A 18 23.18 4.39 25.84
C GLY A 18 21.83 4.64 26.52
N VAL A 19 20.89 5.20 25.76
CA VAL A 19 19.48 5.40 26.22
C VAL A 19 18.82 4.09 26.66
N PRO A 20 19.00 2.94 25.98
CA PRO A 20 18.42 1.67 26.44
C PRO A 20 18.91 1.24 27.83
N VAL A 21 20.13 1.60 28.21
CA VAL A 21 20.70 1.27 29.53
C VAL A 21 19.99 2.07 30.63
N GLU A 22 19.79 3.36 30.41
CA GLU A 22 19.08 4.26 31.33
C GLU A 22 17.62 3.82 31.53
N GLU A 23 16.93 3.49 30.44
CA GLU A 23 15.56 2.98 30.48
C GLU A 23 15.46 1.63 31.19
N ALA A 24 16.42 0.71 30.95
CA ALA A 24 16.47 -0.57 31.63
C ALA A 24 16.62 -0.38 33.14
N GLN A 25 17.57 0.46 33.57
CA GLN A 25 17.78 0.77 34.99
C GLN A 25 16.52 1.37 35.62
N THR A 26 15.88 2.32 34.93
CA THR A 26 14.64 2.96 35.37
C THR A 26 13.51 1.94 35.57
N ARG A 27 13.28 1.07 34.58
CA ARG A 27 12.21 0.06 34.63
C ARG A 27 12.46 -1.03 35.66
N LEU A 28 13.71 -1.52 35.75
CA LEU A 28 14.10 -2.49 36.75
C LEU A 28 13.87 -1.92 38.16
N LYS A 29 14.40 -0.72 38.42
CA LYS A 29 14.23 0.00 39.70
C LYS A 29 12.75 0.22 40.04
N ALA A 30 11.92 0.54 39.05
CA ALA A 30 10.49 0.74 39.27
C ALA A 30 9.79 -0.57 39.69
N ARG A 31 10.07 -1.68 39.00
CA ARG A 31 9.29 -2.92 39.08
C ARG A 31 9.76 -3.93 40.12
N PHE A 32 11.06 -4.01 40.39
CA PHE A 32 11.63 -5.11 41.16
C PHE A 32 12.28 -4.64 42.46
N SER A 33 11.98 -5.32 43.56
CA SER A 33 12.53 -5.01 44.89
C SER A 33 14.06 -5.13 44.93
N TYR A 34 14.62 -6.16 44.27
CA TYR A 34 16.08 -6.38 44.18
C TYR A 34 16.81 -5.35 43.30
N ALA A 35 16.08 -4.50 42.57
CA ALA A 35 16.66 -3.48 41.70
C ALA A 35 16.56 -2.06 42.28
N LYS A 36 16.03 -1.89 43.50
CA LYS A 36 15.77 -0.55 44.08
C LYS A 36 17.04 0.29 44.30
N GLY A 37 18.18 -0.37 44.48
CA GLY A 37 19.48 0.29 44.66
C GLY A 37 20.09 0.88 43.38
N LEU A 38 19.51 0.62 42.21
CA LEU A 38 20.02 1.18 40.95
C LEU A 38 19.93 2.71 40.94
N ASN A 39 20.92 3.37 40.36
CA ASN A 39 20.90 4.80 40.07
C ASN A 39 20.84 4.99 38.55
N PRO A 40 19.65 5.25 37.97
CA PRO A 40 19.49 5.36 36.52
C PRO A 40 20.44 6.37 35.90
N SER A 41 21.19 5.90 34.91
CA SER A 41 22.10 6.68 34.09
C SER A 41 22.27 5.99 32.74
N ARG A 42 22.83 6.70 31.77
CA ARG A 42 23.15 6.09 30.47
C ARG A 42 24.30 5.09 30.54
N SER A 43 25.04 5.03 31.64
CA SER A 43 26.19 4.14 31.78
C SER A 43 25.77 2.79 32.33
N TYR A 44 26.28 1.72 31.72
CA TYR A 44 26.15 0.38 32.24
C TYR A 44 27.11 0.24 33.43
N THR A 45 26.61 0.53 34.63
CA THR A 45 27.38 0.46 35.88
C THR A 45 27.55 -0.98 36.36
N GLY A 46 28.51 -1.20 37.26
CA GLY A 46 28.72 -2.50 37.90
C GLY A 46 27.47 -3.02 38.62
N ASP A 47 26.64 -2.12 39.14
CA ASP A 47 25.40 -2.46 39.85
C ASP A 47 24.30 -3.02 38.94
N LEU A 48 24.31 -2.67 37.65
CA LEU A 48 23.31 -3.16 36.70
C LEU A 48 23.50 -4.64 36.36
N LEU A 49 24.76 -5.11 36.31
CA LEU A 49 25.09 -6.48 35.94
C LEU A 49 24.37 -7.54 36.81
N PRO A 50 24.54 -7.56 38.15
CA PRO A 50 23.88 -8.56 38.99
C PRO A 50 22.35 -8.44 38.94
N VAL A 51 21.80 -7.23 38.76
CA VAL A 51 20.35 -7.03 38.63
C VAL A 51 19.80 -7.62 37.33
N LEU A 52 20.51 -7.46 36.22
CA LEU A 52 20.11 -8.05 34.93
C LEU A 52 20.23 -9.57 34.91
N VAL A 53 21.29 -10.12 35.51
CA VAL A 53 21.43 -11.58 35.69
C VAL A 53 20.23 -12.14 36.46
N GLU A 54 19.89 -11.55 37.60
CA GLU A 54 18.75 -11.97 38.42
C GLU A 54 17.42 -11.87 37.66
N TYR A 55 17.20 -10.76 36.96
CA TYR A 55 16.02 -10.56 36.12
C TYR A 55 15.89 -11.63 35.04
N GLN A 56 16.97 -11.90 34.32
CA GLN A 56 17.03 -12.91 33.26
C GLN A 56 16.70 -14.31 33.79
N PHE A 57 17.30 -14.71 34.91
CA PHE A 57 17.00 -15.99 35.55
C PHE A 57 15.52 -16.11 35.93
N ARG A 58 14.94 -15.09 36.58
CA ARG A 58 13.53 -15.10 37.00
C ARG A 58 12.58 -15.17 35.82
N VAL A 59 12.84 -14.43 34.75
CA VAL A 59 12.01 -14.46 33.52
C VAL A 59 12.11 -15.83 32.84
N ASN A 60 13.29 -16.45 32.82
CA ASN A 60 13.50 -17.75 32.21
C ASN A 60 12.69 -18.87 32.87
N VAL A 61 12.42 -18.81 34.18
CA VAL A 61 11.53 -19.77 34.86
C VAL A 61 10.14 -19.75 34.20
N GLY A 62 9.58 -18.57 33.94
CA GLY A 62 8.29 -18.43 33.27
C GLY A 62 8.33 -18.82 31.80
N LEU A 63 9.39 -18.46 31.08
CA LEU A 63 9.54 -18.83 29.66
C LEU A 63 9.66 -20.34 29.47
N ALA A 64 10.45 -21.01 30.31
CA ALA A 64 10.61 -22.47 30.30
C ALA A 64 9.29 -23.20 30.53
N ALA A 65 8.51 -22.76 31.52
CA ALA A 65 7.19 -23.34 31.81
C ALA A 65 6.20 -23.23 30.64
N ASN A 66 6.40 -22.26 29.75
CA ASN A 66 5.56 -22.02 28.57
C ASN A 66 6.19 -22.51 27.26
N GLY A 67 7.28 -23.28 27.31
CA GLY A 67 7.98 -23.78 26.12
C GLY A 67 8.56 -22.67 25.23
N LYS A 68 8.81 -21.48 25.78
CA LYS A 68 9.33 -20.32 25.03
C LYS A 68 10.86 -20.29 25.06
N ARG A 69 11.46 -19.66 24.05
CA ARG A 69 12.91 -19.43 23.99
C ARG A 69 13.38 -18.64 25.20
N LEU A 70 14.42 -19.13 25.87
CA LEU A 70 15.03 -18.50 27.04
C LEU A 70 15.86 -17.26 26.67
N LEU A 71 15.89 -16.29 27.58
CA LEU A 71 16.84 -15.18 27.58
C LEU A 71 18.24 -15.69 27.94
N ARG A 72 19.26 -14.88 27.62
CA ARG A 72 20.61 -15.01 28.18
C ARG A 72 20.56 -14.91 29.71
N THR A 73 21.63 -15.31 30.40
CA THR A 73 21.75 -15.26 31.87
C THR A 73 23.06 -14.62 32.34
N ASP A 74 23.77 -13.95 31.43
CA ASP A 74 25.09 -13.34 31.67
C ASP A 74 25.01 -11.83 31.93
N GLY A 75 23.80 -11.30 32.10
CA GLY A 75 23.54 -9.89 32.40
C GLY A 75 23.68 -8.96 31.20
N ILE A 76 23.99 -9.47 29.99
CA ILE A 76 24.06 -8.63 28.79
C ILE A 76 22.65 -8.14 28.45
N LEU A 77 22.47 -6.83 28.30
CA LEU A 77 21.23 -6.20 27.86
C LEU A 77 21.11 -6.30 26.33
N ASP A 78 20.91 -7.52 25.86
CA ASP A 78 20.64 -7.84 24.46
C ASP A 78 19.20 -7.47 24.06
N PHE A 79 18.88 -7.60 22.78
CA PHE A 79 17.56 -7.25 22.26
C PHE A 79 16.43 -8.03 22.94
N ALA A 80 16.60 -9.33 23.19
CA ALA A 80 15.58 -10.16 23.83
C ALA A 80 15.34 -9.73 25.29
N THR A 81 16.40 -9.38 26.02
CA THR A 81 16.31 -8.87 27.40
C THR A 81 15.67 -7.49 27.42
N GLN A 82 16.05 -6.59 26.50
CA GLN A 82 15.41 -5.28 26.35
C GLN A 82 13.92 -5.42 26.04
N PHE A 83 13.55 -6.35 25.16
CA PHE A 83 12.15 -6.63 24.81
C PHE A 83 11.35 -7.14 26.01
N ALA A 84 11.86 -8.16 26.72
CA ALA A 84 11.20 -8.72 27.89
C ALA A 84 10.97 -7.65 28.97
N LEU A 85 11.94 -6.74 29.15
CA LEU A 85 11.87 -5.66 30.12
C LEU A 85 10.96 -4.50 29.66
N GLY A 86 10.60 -4.47 28.37
CA GLY A 86 9.84 -3.42 27.72
C GLY A 86 10.65 -2.15 27.44
N VAL A 87 11.98 -2.25 27.40
CA VAL A 87 12.94 -1.17 27.07
C VAL A 87 13.04 -0.98 25.57
N ALA A 88 13.24 -2.07 24.82
CA ALA A 88 13.08 -1.98 23.39
C ALA A 88 11.61 -1.64 23.12
N PRO A 89 11.29 -0.74 22.17
CA PRO A 89 9.96 -0.76 21.59
C PRO A 89 9.70 -2.22 21.21
N VAL A 90 8.49 -2.73 21.51
CA VAL A 90 8.06 -4.08 21.13
C VAL A 90 8.73 -4.36 19.81
N ALA A 91 9.72 -5.26 19.82
CA ALA A 91 10.37 -5.76 18.64
C ALA A 91 9.26 -5.91 17.64
N LEU A 92 9.24 -5.05 16.61
CA LEU A 92 8.31 -5.18 15.52
C LEU A 92 8.61 -6.58 15.01
N ALA A 93 7.86 -7.58 15.49
CA ALA A 93 8.06 -8.98 15.16
C ALA A 93 8.00 -8.98 13.64
N ALA A 94 9.17 -9.12 12.99
CA ALA A 94 9.49 -8.54 11.68
C ALA A 94 8.23 -8.07 10.95
N VAL A 95 7.77 -6.83 11.23
CA VAL A 95 6.41 -6.45 10.81
C VAL A 95 6.37 -6.55 9.31
N LYS A 96 5.54 -7.48 8.83
CA LYS A 96 5.39 -7.70 7.40
C LYS A 96 5.04 -6.38 6.74
N PRO A 97 5.58 -6.10 5.54
CA PRO A 97 5.10 -4.97 4.77
C PRO A 97 3.58 -5.07 4.60
N LEU A 98 2.92 -3.92 4.53
CA LEU A 98 1.47 -3.84 4.36
C LEU A 98 1.12 -3.69 2.90
N LEU A 99 0.27 -4.59 2.39
CA LEU A 99 -0.29 -4.52 1.04
C LEU A 99 -1.69 -3.91 1.11
N PHE A 100 -1.87 -2.75 0.48
CA PHE A 100 -3.18 -2.16 0.26
C PHE A 100 -3.76 -2.64 -1.07
N THR A 101 -5.03 -3.02 -1.08
CA THR A 101 -5.71 -3.47 -2.31
C THR A 101 -6.96 -2.65 -2.59
N VAL A 102 -7.15 -2.24 -3.84
CA VAL A 102 -8.34 -1.50 -4.29
C VAL A 102 -8.96 -2.22 -5.48
N HIS A 103 -10.21 -2.69 -5.32
CA HIS A 103 -10.94 -3.42 -6.35
C HIS A 103 -11.31 -2.57 -7.57
N GLY A 104 -11.58 -3.25 -8.67
CA GLY A 104 -12.18 -2.65 -9.86
C GLY A 104 -13.67 -2.37 -9.69
N THR A 105 -14.24 -1.74 -10.71
CA THR A 105 -15.67 -1.40 -10.81
C THR A 105 -16.58 -2.60 -10.52
N ALA A 106 -17.71 -2.35 -9.85
CA ALA A 106 -18.75 -3.31 -9.46
C ALA A 106 -18.36 -4.34 -8.39
N GLN A 107 -17.21 -4.16 -7.72
CA GLN A 107 -16.81 -4.98 -6.58
C GLN A 107 -16.67 -4.11 -5.31
N PRO A 108 -17.79 -3.79 -4.63
CA PRO A 108 -17.80 -2.94 -3.42
C PRO A 108 -17.33 -3.67 -2.16
N ASP A 109 -17.37 -5.01 -2.13
CA ASP A 109 -16.91 -5.78 -0.98
C ASP A 109 -15.37 -5.84 -0.97
N PRO A 110 -14.70 -5.20 0.00
CA PRO A 110 -13.24 -5.17 0.09
C PRO A 110 -12.59 -6.56 0.27
N PHE A 111 -13.35 -7.54 0.78
CA PHE A 111 -12.90 -8.91 0.96
C PHE A 111 -13.53 -9.87 -0.05
N GLY A 112 -14.20 -9.37 -1.08
CA GLY A 112 -14.80 -10.20 -2.12
C GLY A 112 -13.78 -10.67 -3.16
N PRO A 113 -14.23 -11.39 -4.20
CA PRO A 113 -13.37 -11.86 -5.28
C PRO A 113 -12.86 -10.70 -6.13
N GLY A 114 -11.68 -10.86 -6.74
CA GLY A 114 -11.12 -9.90 -7.69
C GLY A 114 -9.60 -9.83 -7.63
N LEU A 115 -8.98 -9.47 -8.76
CA LEU A 115 -7.53 -9.53 -8.99
C LEU A 115 -6.70 -9.02 -7.80
N PRO A 116 -6.98 -7.84 -7.20
CA PRO A 116 -6.15 -7.32 -6.11
C PRO A 116 -6.26 -8.15 -4.83
N ALA A 117 -7.49 -8.51 -4.41
CA ALA A 117 -7.71 -9.29 -3.19
C ALA A 117 -7.24 -10.74 -3.35
N ASP A 118 -7.47 -11.36 -4.50
CA ASP A 118 -7.03 -12.73 -4.78
C ASP A 118 -5.49 -12.81 -4.78
N THR A 119 -4.82 -11.80 -5.35
CA THR A 119 -3.37 -11.63 -5.26
C THR A 119 -2.91 -11.49 -3.82
N ALA A 120 -3.56 -10.64 -3.01
CA ALA A 120 -3.18 -10.43 -1.61
C ALA A 120 -3.33 -11.69 -0.76
N ARG A 121 -4.43 -12.45 -0.94
CA ARG A 121 -4.65 -13.73 -0.25
C ARG A 121 -3.52 -14.73 -0.51
N ALA A 122 -2.93 -14.73 -1.71
CA ALA A 122 -1.83 -15.61 -2.08
C ALA A 122 -0.45 -15.22 -1.51
N VAL A 123 -0.34 -14.05 -0.85
CA VAL A 123 0.93 -13.55 -0.29
C VAL A 123 0.86 -13.17 1.19
N LEU A 124 -0.19 -13.60 1.91
CA LEU A 124 -0.38 -13.31 3.34
C LEU A 124 0.72 -13.91 4.25
N ASP A 125 1.49 -14.87 3.76
CA ASP A 125 2.68 -15.37 4.45
C ASP A 125 3.79 -14.30 4.53
N LYS A 126 3.87 -13.41 3.53
CA LYS A 126 4.91 -12.37 3.39
C LYS A 126 4.41 -10.95 3.64
N TRP A 127 3.12 -10.70 3.46
CA TRP A 127 2.49 -9.39 3.59
C TRP A 127 1.38 -9.44 4.62
N ASP A 128 1.22 -8.36 5.38
CA ASP A 128 -0.09 -8.09 5.98
C ASP A 128 -0.97 -7.42 4.92
N TRP A 129 -2.28 -7.58 5.02
CA TRP A 129 -3.22 -7.11 4.00
C TRP A 129 -4.26 -6.16 4.60
N GLN A 130 -4.42 -5.01 3.96
CA GLN A 130 -5.48 -4.04 4.24
C GLN A 130 -6.25 -3.76 2.94
N PRO A 131 -7.39 -4.42 2.71
CA PRO A 131 -8.24 -4.04 1.60
C PRO A 131 -8.92 -2.70 1.87
N ILE A 132 -9.18 -1.93 0.82
CA ILE A 132 -9.80 -0.61 0.92
C ILE A 132 -11.32 -0.74 0.78
N GLY A 133 -12.01 -0.58 1.91
CA GLY A 133 -13.46 -0.36 1.99
C GLY A 133 -13.82 1.13 1.93
N ASP A 134 -15.06 1.49 2.28
CA ASP A 134 -15.62 2.85 2.13
C ASP A 134 -15.42 3.43 0.72
N TYR A 135 -15.36 2.52 -0.25
CA TYR A 135 -15.13 2.72 -1.67
C TYR A 135 -16.25 1.97 -2.40
N PRO A 136 -17.19 2.68 -3.06
CA PRO A 136 -18.35 2.04 -3.67
C PRO A 136 -18.04 1.16 -4.88
N ALA A 137 -16.93 1.42 -5.58
CA ALA A 137 -16.64 0.82 -6.87
C ALA A 137 -17.77 1.02 -7.91
N ASP A 138 -18.50 2.13 -7.85
CA ASP A 138 -19.65 2.39 -8.73
C ASP A 138 -19.19 2.53 -10.19
N ALA A 139 -19.94 1.93 -11.12
CA ALA A 139 -19.73 2.14 -12.56
C ALA A 139 -20.13 3.55 -13.00
N PHE A 140 -21.14 4.12 -12.35
CA PHE A 140 -21.60 5.49 -12.60
C PHE A 140 -22.33 6.08 -11.38
N PRO A 141 -22.06 7.35 -11.01
CA PRO A 141 -20.97 8.19 -11.50
C PRO A 141 -19.62 7.68 -10.93
N MET A 142 -18.69 7.36 -11.82
CA MET A 142 -17.44 6.67 -11.45
C MET A 142 -16.48 7.58 -10.68
N TRP A 143 -16.30 8.84 -11.09
CA TRP A 143 -15.32 9.74 -10.47
C TRP A 143 -15.59 10.02 -8.98
N PRO A 144 -16.84 10.30 -8.54
CA PRO A 144 -17.16 10.34 -7.12
C PRO A 144 -16.79 9.06 -6.35
N SER A 145 -16.97 7.88 -6.96
CA SER A 145 -16.54 6.60 -6.37
C SER A 145 -15.02 6.54 -6.23
N ILE A 146 -14.27 6.92 -7.28
CA ILE A 146 -12.80 7.01 -7.25
C ILE A 146 -12.33 7.93 -6.12
N LEU A 147 -12.91 9.13 -5.98
CA LEU A 147 -12.52 10.09 -4.94
C LEU A 147 -12.78 9.57 -3.52
N LYS A 148 -13.87 8.82 -3.32
CA LYS A 148 -14.11 8.10 -2.05
C LYS A 148 -13.03 7.04 -1.80
N GLY A 149 -12.66 6.27 -2.82
CA GLY A 149 -11.56 5.30 -2.74
C GLY A 149 -10.22 5.94 -2.39
N VAL A 150 -9.89 7.08 -3.00
CA VAL A 150 -8.67 7.87 -2.68
C VAL A 150 -8.68 8.32 -1.22
N ALA A 151 -9.81 8.86 -0.74
CA ALA A 151 -9.95 9.28 0.65
C ALA A 151 -9.80 8.10 1.63
N ALA A 152 -10.45 6.96 1.34
CA ALA A 152 -10.37 5.76 2.15
C ALA A 152 -8.94 5.19 2.21
N LEU A 153 -8.26 5.11 1.06
CA LEU A 153 -6.87 4.66 0.99
C LEU A 153 -5.94 5.57 1.81
N ARG A 154 -6.06 6.91 1.69
CA ARG A 154 -5.30 7.88 2.49
C ARG A 154 -5.49 7.67 3.99
N VAL A 155 -6.73 7.43 4.44
CA VAL A 155 -7.03 7.16 5.86
C VAL A 155 -6.29 5.90 6.34
N GLN A 156 -6.29 4.83 5.55
CA GLN A 156 -5.63 3.58 5.93
C GLN A 156 -4.09 3.72 5.92
N ILE A 157 -3.52 4.48 4.99
CA ILE A 157 -2.09 4.79 4.98
C ILE A 157 -1.70 5.57 6.24
N ARG A 158 -2.45 6.62 6.60
CA ARG A 158 -2.22 7.40 7.84
C ARG A 158 -2.24 6.50 9.07
N LYS A 159 -3.24 5.62 9.20
CA LYS A 159 -3.33 4.66 10.30
C LYS A 159 -2.12 3.73 10.34
N ALA A 160 -1.71 3.19 9.18
CA ALA A 160 -0.56 2.30 9.09
C ALA A 160 0.75 2.98 9.49
N LEU A 161 0.99 4.20 9.01
CA LEU A 161 2.20 4.97 9.32
C LEU A 161 2.19 5.54 10.75
N ALA A 162 1.02 5.89 11.30
CA ALA A 162 0.91 6.27 12.71
C ALA A 162 1.22 5.09 13.64
N ALA A 163 0.75 3.89 13.29
CA ALA A 163 1.02 2.67 14.06
C ALA A 163 2.49 2.21 13.93
N ASN A 164 3.09 2.39 12.74
CA ASN A 164 4.50 2.10 12.49
C ASN A 164 5.06 3.05 11.41
N PRO A 165 5.76 4.13 11.81
CA PRO A 165 6.28 5.14 10.89
C PRO A 165 7.25 4.60 9.84
N ASN A 166 7.92 3.47 10.11
CA ASN A 166 8.91 2.87 9.21
C ASN A 166 8.35 1.70 8.40
N ARG A 167 7.03 1.46 8.45
CA ARG A 167 6.42 0.32 7.79
C ARG A 167 6.63 0.39 6.28
N LYS A 168 7.06 -0.73 5.68
CA LYS A 168 7.12 -0.88 4.22
C LYS A 168 5.72 -1.13 3.66
N LEU A 169 5.42 -0.51 2.54
CA LEU A 169 4.10 -0.44 1.93
C LEU A 169 4.13 -1.00 0.51
N GLY A 170 3.06 -1.67 0.13
CA GLY A 170 2.78 -2.09 -1.23
C GLY A 170 1.34 -1.80 -1.60
N PHE A 171 1.08 -1.73 -2.90
CA PHE A 171 -0.24 -1.36 -3.44
C PHE A 171 -0.61 -2.31 -4.58
N ALA A 172 -1.87 -2.70 -4.65
CA ALA A 172 -2.44 -3.43 -5.78
C ALA A 172 -3.79 -2.83 -6.17
N GLY A 173 -3.96 -2.45 -7.44
CA GLY A 173 -5.20 -1.83 -7.93
C GLY A 173 -5.61 -2.36 -9.29
N TYR A 174 -6.91 -2.58 -9.51
CA TYR A 174 -7.43 -3.02 -10.81
C TYR A 174 -8.44 -2.02 -11.37
N SER A 175 -8.33 -1.67 -12.65
CA SER A 175 -9.30 -0.82 -13.36
C SER A 175 -9.57 0.49 -12.58
N GLN A 176 -10.80 0.75 -12.12
CA GLN A 176 -11.13 1.88 -11.25
C GLN A 176 -10.22 1.97 -10.00
N GLY A 177 -9.90 0.84 -9.37
CA GLY A 177 -8.98 0.78 -8.24
C GLY A 177 -7.51 1.09 -8.61
N ALA A 178 -7.12 0.84 -9.86
CA ALA A 178 -5.80 1.26 -10.36
C ALA A 178 -5.72 2.79 -10.47
N ILE A 179 -6.82 3.48 -10.81
CA ILE A 179 -6.89 4.96 -10.76
C ILE A 179 -6.69 5.43 -9.32
N VAL A 180 -7.40 4.84 -8.35
CA VAL A 180 -7.27 5.20 -6.93
C VAL A 180 -5.82 5.09 -6.45
N VAL A 181 -5.16 3.96 -6.73
CA VAL A 181 -3.75 3.74 -6.39
C VAL A 181 -2.85 4.76 -7.10
N SER A 182 -3.09 5.00 -8.39
CA SER A 182 -2.29 5.92 -9.21
C SER A 182 -2.40 7.37 -8.74
N LEU A 183 -3.60 7.84 -8.38
CA LEU A 183 -3.81 9.19 -7.85
C LEU A 183 -3.07 9.38 -6.53
N VAL A 184 -3.18 8.42 -5.60
CA VAL A 184 -2.48 8.50 -4.30
C VAL A 184 -0.97 8.45 -4.49
N LEU A 185 -0.46 7.54 -5.33
CA LEU A 185 0.98 7.47 -5.58
C LEU A 185 1.51 8.74 -6.26
N LYS A 186 0.82 9.22 -7.29
CA LYS A 186 1.23 10.41 -8.04
C LYS A 186 1.22 11.67 -7.17
N TYR A 187 0.11 11.95 -6.49
CA TYR A 187 -0.08 13.23 -5.81
C TYR A 187 0.33 13.24 -4.34
N ASP A 188 0.29 12.10 -3.65
CA ASP A 188 0.61 12.06 -2.21
C ASP A 188 2.01 11.51 -1.95
N PHE A 189 2.52 10.58 -2.77
CA PHE A 189 3.86 10.00 -2.58
C PHE A 189 4.92 10.64 -3.49
N MET A 190 4.67 10.72 -4.80
CA MET A 190 5.70 11.14 -5.77
C MET A 190 5.85 12.66 -5.86
N ALA A 191 4.74 13.40 -5.84
CA ALA A 191 4.75 14.86 -5.93
C ALA A 191 5.45 15.51 -4.73
N GLU A 192 6.22 16.57 -5.02
CA GLU A 192 6.78 17.43 -3.98
C GLU A 192 5.64 18.11 -3.19
N GLY A 193 5.75 18.09 -1.86
CA GLY A 193 4.68 18.57 -0.97
C GLY A 193 3.51 17.60 -0.78
N GLY A 194 3.52 16.44 -1.45
CA GLY A 194 2.55 15.37 -1.20
C GLY A 194 2.62 14.87 0.25
N GLU A 195 1.46 14.52 0.81
CA GLU A 195 1.32 14.17 2.23
C GLU A 195 2.26 13.04 2.68
N PHE A 196 2.50 12.06 1.81
CA PHE A 196 3.32 10.88 2.07
C PHE A 196 4.69 10.93 1.36
N ASN A 197 5.09 12.09 0.81
CA ASN A 197 6.33 12.25 0.06
C ASN A 197 7.58 11.94 0.90
N ALA A 198 7.55 12.23 2.20
CA ALA A 198 8.65 11.87 3.10
C ALA A 198 8.83 10.33 3.19
N ALA A 199 7.72 9.59 3.31
CA ALA A 199 7.74 8.13 3.34
C ALA A 199 8.19 7.54 1.98
N PHE A 200 7.77 8.16 0.88
CA PHE A 200 8.25 7.84 -0.47
C PHE A 200 9.78 7.97 -0.57
N LYS A 201 10.32 9.14 -0.18
CA LYS A 201 11.78 9.42 -0.21
C LYS A 201 12.57 8.52 0.72
N ALA A 202 11.97 8.04 1.82
CA ALA A 202 12.55 7.03 2.71
C ALA A 202 12.49 5.59 2.14
N GLY A 203 12.00 5.41 0.90
CA GLY A 203 11.90 4.11 0.25
C GLY A 203 10.91 3.18 0.93
N GLN A 204 9.81 3.71 1.48
CA GLN A 204 8.80 2.88 2.15
C GLN A 204 7.86 2.19 1.18
N VAL A 205 7.61 2.76 0.01
CA VAL A 205 6.88 2.07 -1.06
C VAL A 205 7.84 1.11 -1.76
N ILE A 206 7.56 -0.19 -1.69
CA ILE A 206 8.49 -1.21 -2.18
C ILE A 206 7.94 -2.06 -3.33
N ARG A 207 6.62 -2.12 -3.52
CA ARG A 207 5.99 -2.84 -4.63
C ARG A 207 4.66 -2.18 -4.99
N VAL A 208 4.40 -1.97 -6.27
CA VAL A 208 3.11 -1.51 -6.78
C VAL A 208 2.69 -2.44 -7.91
N VAL A 209 1.43 -2.85 -7.92
CA VAL A 209 0.84 -3.66 -8.98
C VAL A 209 -0.43 -3.00 -9.47
N THR A 210 -0.56 -2.84 -10.78
CA THR A 210 -1.80 -2.39 -11.40
C THR A 210 -2.17 -3.27 -12.59
N TRP A 211 -3.47 -3.47 -12.77
CA TRP A 211 -4.04 -4.15 -13.94
C TRP A 211 -5.06 -3.23 -14.60
N GLY A 212 -5.04 -3.16 -15.93
CA GLY A 212 -6.01 -2.39 -16.70
C GLY A 212 -6.07 -0.91 -16.28
N ASN A 213 -4.90 -0.30 -16.01
CA ASN A 213 -4.82 1.03 -15.39
C ASN A 213 -5.15 2.17 -16.37
N PRO A 214 -6.25 2.91 -16.14
CA PRO A 214 -6.61 4.07 -16.97
C PRO A 214 -5.62 5.23 -16.87
N MET A 215 -4.78 5.27 -15.82
CA MET A 215 -3.72 6.26 -15.61
C MET A 215 -2.32 5.78 -16.04
N ARG A 216 -2.22 4.64 -16.75
CA ARG A 216 -0.94 4.06 -17.15
C ARG A 216 -0.07 5.03 -17.94
N GLU A 217 1.22 5.13 -17.59
CA GLU A 217 2.20 5.94 -18.32
C GLU A 217 2.45 5.40 -19.74
N LEU A 218 2.76 6.30 -20.67
CA LEU A 218 3.15 5.92 -22.03
C LEU A 218 4.33 4.95 -22.02
N ALA A 219 4.25 3.89 -22.81
CA ALA A 219 5.28 2.88 -22.97
C ALA A 219 5.65 2.07 -21.72
N VAL A 220 4.97 2.26 -20.58
CA VAL A 220 5.15 1.45 -19.38
C VAL A 220 4.10 0.35 -19.36
N GLN A 221 4.53 -0.89 -19.58
CA GLN A 221 3.68 -2.08 -19.55
C GLN A 221 4.50 -3.34 -19.28
N HIS A 222 3.85 -4.35 -18.70
CA HIS A 222 4.43 -5.63 -18.34
C HIS A 222 3.50 -6.75 -18.80
N TRP A 223 4.10 -7.90 -19.11
CA TRP A 223 3.36 -9.13 -19.40
C TRP A 223 2.95 -9.81 -18.09
N ASP A 224 1.68 -10.21 -18.00
CA ASP A 224 1.10 -10.90 -16.84
C ASP A 224 0.99 -12.41 -17.05
N GLY A 225 1.58 -12.96 -18.12
CA GLY A 225 1.47 -14.40 -18.42
C GLY A 225 0.25 -14.76 -19.27
N ALA A 226 -0.63 -13.80 -19.55
CA ALA A 226 -1.80 -13.92 -20.39
C ALA A 226 -1.86 -12.79 -21.43
N GLY A 227 -2.71 -12.97 -22.45
CA GLY A 227 -2.95 -11.94 -23.47
C GLY A 227 -1.72 -11.48 -24.27
N GLU A 228 -1.97 -10.57 -25.21
CA GLU A 228 -0.91 -9.79 -25.85
C GLU A 228 -0.71 -8.51 -25.04
N VAL A 229 0.54 -8.10 -24.78
CA VAL A 229 0.84 -6.86 -24.04
C VAL A 229 0.47 -5.64 -24.89
N ALA A 230 -0.07 -4.59 -24.27
CA ALA A 230 -0.32 -3.32 -24.94
C ALA A 230 0.95 -2.79 -25.64
N PRO A 231 0.86 -2.21 -26.84
CA PRO A 231 2.04 -1.72 -27.55
C PRO A 231 2.69 -0.55 -26.80
N ALA A 232 4.02 -0.43 -26.87
CA ALA A 232 4.75 0.67 -26.23
C ALA A 232 4.34 2.07 -26.73
N THR A 233 3.66 2.14 -27.87
CA THR A 233 3.09 3.38 -28.43
C THR A 233 1.76 3.79 -27.80
N SER A 234 1.27 3.07 -26.78
CA SER A 234 0.00 3.32 -26.09
C SER A 234 0.19 3.72 -24.62
N CYS A 235 -0.85 4.29 -24.03
CA CYS A 235 -0.93 4.67 -22.61
C CYS A 235 -2.35 4.43 -22.05
N GLY A 236 -2.57 4.78 -20.79
CA GLY A 236 -3.91 4.82 -20.20
C GLY A 236 -4.80 5.89 -20.84
N ILE A 237 -6.12 5.68 -20.80
CA ILE A 237 -7.13 6.55 -21.41
C ILE A 237 -7.35 7.88 -20.68
N LEU A 238 -6.96 8.03 -19.42
CA LEU A 238 -7.03 9.33 -18.75
C LEU A 238 -5.94 10.27 -19.25
N ASP A 239 -6.25 11.56 -19.31
CA ASP A 239 -5.24 12.59 -19.64
C ASP A 239 -4.23 12.75 -18.51
N ASP A 240 -4.74 12.75 -17.29
CA ASP A 240 -3.92 12.73 -16.09
C ASP A 240 -3.40 11.31 -15.83
N ARG A 241 -2.14 11.08 -16.19
CA ARG A 241 -1.46 9.78 -16.07
C ARG A 241 -0.33 9.83 -15.07
N VAL A 242 0.10 8.67 -14.58
CA VAL A 242 1.39 8.55 -13.90
C VAL A 242 2.50 8.95 -14.88
N VAL A 243 3.52 9.64 -14.37
CA VAL A 243 4.72 10.02 -15.12
C VAL A 243 5.94 9.70 -14.23
N GLY A 244 6.97 9.09 -14.82
CA GLY A 244 8.14 8.63 -14.08
C GLY A 244 7.84 7.39 -13.21
N THR A 245 7.11 6.42 -13.78
CA THR A 245 6.71 5.19 -13.10
C THR A 245 7.93 4.45 -12.54
N PRO A 246 8.03 4.25 -11.21
CA PRO A 246 9.19 3.61 -10.60
C PRO A 246 9.40 2.15 -11.01
N SER A 247 10.64 1.67 -10.94
CA SER A 247 11.00 0.29 -11.32
C SER A 247 10.38 -0.82 -10.44
N TYR A 248 9.92 -0.46 -9.23
CA TYR A 248 9.16 -1.34 -8.34
C TYR A 248 7.65 -1.33 -8.62
N TRP A 249 7.22 -0.79 -9.75
CA TRP A 249 5.84 -0.83 -10.23
C TRP A 249 5.71 -1.86 -11.36
N ARG A 250 4.74 -2.77 -11.22
CA ARG A 250 4.27 -3.65 -12.28
C ARG A 250 2.92 -3.17 -12.81
N GLU A 251 2.89 -2.99 -14.11
CA GLU A 251 1.80 -2.34 -14.82
C GLU A 251 1.34 -3.30 -15.91
N TYR A 252 0.29 -4.06 -15.64
CA TYR A 252 -0.23 -5.09 -16.54
C TYR A 252 -1.32 -4.51 -17.42
N ALA A 253 -1.05 -4.47 -18.72
CA ALA A 253 -1.94 -3.89 -19.72
C ALA A 253 -1.99 -4.79 -20.96
N HIS A 254 -3.18 -5.25 -21.31
CA HIS A 254 -3.37 -6.03 -22.53
C HIS A 254 -3.66 -5.13 -23.72
N LYS A 255 -3.19 -5.55 -24.89
CA LYS A 255 -3.59 -4.96 -26.16
C LYS A 255 -5.09 -5.11 -26.36
N GLY A 256 -5.73 -4.02 -26.78
CA GLY A 256 -7.18 -3.95 -26.95
C GLY A 256 -7.96 -3.71 -25.67
N ASP A 257 -7.32 -3.62 -24.50
CA ASP A 257 -7.96 -3.04 -23.33
C ASP A 257 -8.19 -1.55 -23.57
N LEU A 258 -9.43 -1.15 -23.85
CA LEU A 258 -9.77 0.23 -24.18
C LEU A 258 -9.25 1.26 -23.16
N TYR A 259 -9.23 0.90 -21.88
CA TYR A 259 -8.88 1.83 -20.81
C TYR A 259 -7.37 1.90 -20.57
N ALA A 260 -6.64 0.81 -20.82
CA ALA A 260 -5.20 0.71 -20.58
C ALA A 260 -4.34 0.72 -21.86
N ASP A 261 -4.93 0.55 -23.04
CA ASP A 261 -4.33 0.57 -24.38
C ASP A 261 -5.02 1.62 -25.25
N CYS A 262 -4.78 2.89 -24.92
CA CYS A 262 -5.26 4.05 -25.66
C CYS A 262 -4.09 4.72 -26.38
N GLU A 263 -4.33 5.18 -27.60
CA GLU A 263 -3.39 6.03 -28.33
C GLU A 263 -3.12 7.33 -27.53
N PRO A 264 -1.89 7.87 -27.57
CA PRO A 264 -1.52 9.07 -26.83
C PRO A 264 -2.29 10.31 -27.35
N PRO A 265 -2.37 11.38 -26.54
CA PRO A 265 -3.02 12.63 -26.96
C PRO A 265 -2.47 13.18 -28.28
N GLY A 266 -3.34 13.77 -29.10
CA GLY A 266 -3.00 14.26 -30.45
C GLY A 266 -3.17 13.21 -31.55
N ASN A 267 -3.65 12.00 -31.19
CA ASN A 267 -4.16 11.01 -32.13
C ASN A 267 -5.69 11.05 -32.13
N GLN A 268 -6.32 11.33 -33.28
CA GLN A 268 -7.77 11.49 -33.40
C GLN A 268 -8.57 10.30 -32.80
N ARG A 269 -8.10 9.07 -32.99
CA ARG A 269 -8.77 7.87 -32.45
C ARG A 269 -8.65 7.83 -30.93
N GLY A 270 -7.48 8.15 -30.39
CA GLY A 270 -7.26 8.27 -28.95
C GLY A 270 -8.13 9.38 -28.36
N ASP A 271 -8.10 10.57 -28.93
CA ASP A 271 -8.84 11.75 -28.45
C ASP A 271 -10.35 11.48 -28.40
N ASN A 272 -10.90 10.79 -29.40
CA ASN A 272 -12.31 10.36 -29.41
C ASN A 272 -12.62 9.39 -28.25
N LYS A 273 -11.76 8.38 -28.01
CA LYS A 273 -11.93 7.44 -26.89
C LYS A 273 -11.88 8.17 -25.55
N ARG A 274 -10.95 9.12 -25.38
CA ARG A 274 -10.82 9.93 -24.14
C ARG A 274 -12.05 10.80 -23.91
N ALA A 275 -12.59 11.43 -24.93
CA ALA A 275 -13.81 12.24 -24.83
C ALA A 275 -14.99 11.40 -24.32
N VAL A 276 -15.22 10.22 -24.90
CA VAL A 276 -16.24 9.27 -24.44
C VAL A 276 -15.97 8.81 -23.00
N CYS A 277 -14.71 8.52 -22.67
CA CYS A 277 -14.32 8.09 -21.33
C CYS A 277 -14.58 9.17 -20.27
N LYS A 278 -14.33 10.45 -20.55
CA LYS A 278 -14.62 11.57 -19.62
C LYS A 278 -16.11 11.65 -19.29
N ILE A 279 -16.97 11.45 -20.29
CA ILE A 279 -18.42 11.43 -20.14
C ILE A 279 -18.84 10.25 -19.25
N ILE A 280 -18.38 9.03 -19.58
CA ILE A 280 -18.70 7.81 -18.83
C ILE A 280 -18.20 7.88 -17.39
N MET A 281 -16.97 8.35 -17.19
CA MET A 281 -16.36 8.42 -15.86
C MET A 281 -16.93 9.55 -15.01
N TRP A 282 -17.75 10.43 -15.57
CA TRP A 282 -18.21 11.64 -14.92
C TRP A 282 -17.06 12.56 -14.47
N HIS A 283 -15.97 12.62 -15.26
CA HIS A 283 -14.76 13.40 -14.97
C HIS A 283 -14.84 14.77 -15.64
N ASP A 284 -14.76 15.85 -14.85
CA ASP A 284 -14.84 17.26 -15.28
C ASP A 284 -16.13 17.68 -16.04
N VAL A 285 -17.18 16.86 -16.05
CA VAL A 285 -18.42 17.12 -16.83
C VAL A 285 -19.26 18.30 -16.32
N LEU A 286 -18.95 18.86 -15.15
CA LEU A 286 -19.62 20.02 -14.54
C LEU A 286 -18.67 21.19 -14.28
N LYS A 287 -17.40 21.13 -14.71
CA LYS A 287 -16.43 22.20 -14.52
C LYS A 287 -16.16 22.93 -15.83
N GLY A 288 -16.26 24.26 -15.80
CA GLY A 288 -16.04 25.15 -16.94
C GLY A 288 -17.33 25.79 -17.45
N ASP A 289 -17.20 26.96 -18.09
CA ASP A 289 -18.33 27.73 -18.65
C ASP A 289 -19.00 27.03 -19.84
N ASP A 290 -18.32 26.06 -20.47
CA ASP A 290 -18.80 25.20 -21.57
C ASP A 290 -18.75 23.70 -21.20
N ASN A 291 -19.56 23.28 -20.23
CA ASN A 291 -19.52 21.90 -19.75
C ASN A 291 -19.99 20.88 -20.82
N ILE A 292 -19.39 19.68 -20.81
CA ILE A 292 -19.62 18.62 -21.81
C ILE A 292 -21.09 18.17 -21.87
N LEU A 293 -21.85 18.26 -20.78
CA LEU A 293 -23.27 17.94 -20.80
C LEU A 293 -24.07 18.96 -21.59
N SER A 294 -23.75 20.24 -21.50
CA SER A 294 -24.37 21.28 -22.32
C SER A 294 -24.11 21.02 -23.81
N GLN A 295 -22.90 20.61 -24.18
CA GLN A 295 -22.57 20.27 -25.58
C GLN A 295 -23.31 19.02 -26.08
N ILE A 296 -23.46 17.99 -25.24
CA ILE A 296 -24.21 16.77 -25.58
C ILE A 296 -25.73 17.04 -25.59
N ALA A 297 -26.22 17.83 -24.65
CA ALA A 297 -27.61 18.30 -24.57
C ALA A 297 -27.99 19.10 -25.81
N GLU A 298 -27.13 20.02 -26.23
CA GLU A 298 -27.27 20.80 -27.46
C GLU A 298 -27.24 19.91 -28.71
N LEU A 299 -26.29 18.96 -28.78
CA LEU A 299 -26.18 18.00 -29.89
C LEU A 299 -27.40 17.06 -29.98
N LEU A 300 -27.96 16.63 -28.85
CA LEU A 300 -29.11 15.72 -28.79
C LEU A 300 -30.46 16.46 -28.76
N GLY A 301 -30.47 17.79 -28.68
CA GLY A 301 -31.68 18.59 -28.51
C GLY A 301 -32.45 18.27 -27.21
N GLN A 302 -31.77 17.83 -26.17
CA GLN A 302 -32.36 17.39 -24.90
C GLN A 302 -31.88 18.26 -23.73
N PRO A 303 -32.71 18.54 -22.71
CA PRO A 303 -32.24 19.15 -21.47
C PRO A 303 -31.12 18.34 -20.81
N VAL A 304 -30.11 19.01 -20.24
CA VAL A 304 -28.97 18.38 -19.53
C VAL A 304 -29.43 17.35 -18.48
N LEU A 305 -30.54 17.61 -17.80
CA LEU A 305 -31.12 16.69 -16.81
C LEU A 305 -31.64 15.37 -17.40
N ASN A 306 -31.97 15.33 -18.70
CA ASN A 306 -32.40 14.12 -19.40
C ASN A 306 -31.22 13.30 -19.96
N VAL A 307 -30.03 13.90 -20.04
CA VAL A 307 -28.80 13.23 -20.52
C VAL A 307 -28.21 12.33 -19.43
N ILE A 308 -28.34 12.70 -18.15
CA ILE A 308 -27.87 11.89 -17.00
C ILE A 308 -28.57 10.52 -16.95
N PRO A 309 -29.91 10.41 -16.95
CA PRO A 309 -30.61 9.14 -17.00
C PRO A 309 -30.28 8.30 -18.24
N LEU A 310 -30.00 8.93 -19.38
CA LEU A 310 -29.59 8.22 -20.60
C LEU A 310 -28.26 7.49 -20.40
N PHE A 311 -27.24 8.15 -19.84
CA PHE A 311 -25.96 7.50 -19.55
C PHE A 311 -26.07 6.46 -18.44
N GLN A 312 -26.86 6.72 -17.40
CA GLN A 312 -27.20 5.70 -16.40
C GLN A 312 -27.84 4.48 -17.06
N SER A 313 -28.81 4.67 -17.95
CA SER A 313 -29.47 3.56 -18.66
C SER A 313 -28.52 2.79 -19.58
N VAL A 314 -27.51 3.44 -20.17
CA VAL A 314 -26.47 2.79 -20.98
C VAL A 314 -25.54 1.92 -20.12
N VAL A 315 -25.18 2.41 -18.94
CA VAL A 315 -24.37 1.67 -17.95
C VAL A 315 -25.16 0.52 -17.34
N ASP A 316 -26.42 0.77 -16.95
CA ASP A 316 -27.37 -0.22 -16.39
C ASP A 316 -27.76 -1.28 -17.42
N ALA A 317 -27.84 -0.92 -18.72
CA ALA A 317 -28.00 -1.85 -19.83
C ALA A 317 -26.75 -2.72 -20.06
N GLY A 318 -25.71 -2.58 -19.24
CA GLY A 318 -24.55 -3.46 -19.21
C GLY A 318 -23.52 -3.16 -20.29
N MET A 319 -23.61 -2.04 -21.03
CA MET A 319 -22.66 -1.76 -22.12
C MET A 319 -21.23 -1.48 -21.62
N PHE A 320 -21.04 -1.07 -20.35
CA PHE A 320 -19.72 -0.99 -19.71
C PHE A 320 -19.06 -2.38 -19.54
N PHE A 321 -19.88 -3.43 -19.39
CA PHE A 321 -19.47 -4.84 -19.34
C PHE A 321 -19.73 -5.57 -20.67
N GLY A 322 -20.29 -4.88 -21.66
CA GLY A 322 -20.88 -5.45 -22.89
C GLY A 322 -19.86 -5.99 -23.89
N ALA A 323 -18.58 -5.68 -23.71
CA ALA A 323 -17.48 -6.33 -24.44
C ALA A 323 -17.31 -7.82 -24.06
N GLY A 324 -18.05 -8.30 -23.06
CA GLY A 324 -18.03 -9.67 -22.56
C GLY A 324 -16.87 -9.93 -21.59
N MET A 325 -17.02 -10.94 -20.73
CA MET A 325 -15.98 -11.36 -19.76
C MET A 325 -14.67 -11.82 -20.40
N ASN A 326 -14.66 -12.05 -21.72
CA ASN A 326 -13.47 -12.40 -22.50
C ASN A 326 -12.75 -11.19 -23.09
N SER A 327 -13.22 -9.96 -22.82
CA SER A 327 -12.52 -8.75 -23.23
C SER A 327 -11.15 -8.67 -22.56
N PRO A 328 -10.10 -8.17 -23.24
CA PRO A 328 -8.75 -8.06 -22.68
C PRO A 328 -8.68 -7.37 -21.31
N HIS A 329 -9.63 -6.49 -20.99
CA HIS A 329 -9.71 -5.79 -19.70
C HIS A 329 -10.08 -6.72 -18.52
N PHE A 330 -10.73 -7.85 -18.76
CA PHE A 330 -11.21 -8.78 -17.71
C PHE A 330 -10.38 -10.07 -17.60
N THR A 331 -9.43 -10.29 -18.51
CA THR A 331 -8.71 -11.57 -18.66
C THR A 331 -7.29 -11.55 -18.11
N TYR A 332 -7.01 -10.68 -17.13
CA TYR A 332 -5.70 -10.60 -16.48
C TYR A 332 -5.40 -11.82 -15.62
N ASP A 333 -4.12 -12.20 -15.59
CA ASP A 333 -3.59 -13.24 -14.72
C ASP A 333 -2.86 -12.61 -13.53
N ILE A 334 -3.12 -13.17 -12.34
CA ILE A 334 -2.52 -12.71 -11.08
C ILE A 334 -1.16 -13.35 -10.79
N ARG A 335 -0.77 -14.42 -11.49
CA ARG A 335 0.43 -15.21 -11.13
C ARG A 335 1.71 -14.38 -11.15
N PRO A 336 2.04 -13.60 -12.20
CA PRO A 336 3.25 -12.78 -12.15
C PRO A 336 3.20 -11.65 -11.11
N ALA A 337 2.01 -11.15 -10.78
CA ALA A 337 1.85 -10.18 -9.70
C ALA A 337 2.18 -10.81 -8.34
N ILE A 338 1.69 -12.04 -8.10
CA ILE A 338 2.02 -12.83 -6.91
C ILE A 338 3.54 -13.02 -6.84
N GLU A 339 4.18 -13.49 -7.90
CA GLU A 339 5.63 -13.69 -7.95
C GLU A 339 6.41 -12.41 -7.65
N PHE A 340 5.99 -11.29 -8.26
CA PHE A 340 6.60 -9.98 -8.04
C PHE A 340 6.50 -9.51 -6.58
N LEU A 341 5.32 -9.68 -5.96
CA LEU A 341 5.09 -9.35 -4.55
C LEU A 341 5.85 -10.29 -3.61
N ARG A 342 6.05 -11.56 -3.98
CA ARG A 342 6.80 -12.52 -3.17
C ARG A 342 8.30 -12.27 -3.17
N GLY A 343 8.82 -11.59 -4.19
CA GLY A 343 10.25 -11.25 -4.34
C GLY A 343 10.75 -10.08 -3.49
N ILE A 344 10.15 -9.84 -2.31
CA ILE A 344 10.62 -8.85 -1.33
C ILE A 344 11.74 -9.36 -0.43
#